data_AF-A0A1F7AVV6-F1
#
_entry.id   AF-A0A1F7AVV6-F1
#
_cell.length_a   1.000
_cell.length_b   1.000
_cell.length_c   1.000
_cell.angle_alpha   90.00
_cell.angle_beta   90.00
_cell.angle_gamma   90.00
#
_symmetry.space_group_name_H-M   'P 1'
#
loop_
_entity.id
_entity.type
_entity.pdbx_description
1 polymer ?
#
loop_
_entity_poly.entity_id
_entity_poly.type
_entity_poly.pdbx_seq_one_letter_code
_entity_poly.pdbx_strand_id
1 'polypeptide(L)'
;MLLDCYNIYEKEYFSPYTSRGVIIDSSVMITLVDGLIDARISKRKPNKSSQYWKLLHFLDLICLPNNWDKFSITPHILTEVCSYLRNNYSKHRHYKDIVKEVSPFLAEMREELICKSSIIGHPDFKNAIIEVGDISISIVADDFVGRADKIAILSVDHRLNDTYVDNPNVLVMDFVTVVNNLL
;
A
#
# COMPACT_ATOMS: atom_id res chain seq x y z
N MET A 1 -26.56 8.05 -13.07
CA MET A 1 -27.25 6.74 -12.92
C MET A 1 -26.35 5.55 -13.25
N LEU A 2 -25.76 5.41 -14.46
CA LEU A 2 -24.81 4.32 -14.75
C LEU A 2 -23.48 4.42 -13.96
N LEU A 3 -22.89 5.63 -13.85
CA LEU A 3 -21.73 5.88 -13.00
C LEU A 3 -22.03 5.64 -11.51
N ASP A 4 -23.24 5.99 -11.05
CA ASP A 4 -23.65 5.79 -9.66
C ASP A 4 -23.83 4.30 -9.35
N CYS A 5 -24.42 3.52 -10.25
CA CYS A 5 -24.51 2.06 -10.12
C CYS A 5 -23.15 1.38 -10.19
N TYR A 6 -22.22 1.88 -11.01
CA TYR A 6 -20.85 1.38 -11.09
C TYR A 6 -20.08 1.64 -9.78
N ASN A 7 -20.15 2.87 -9.26
CA ASN A 7 -19.54 3.25 -7.99
C ASN A 7 -20.16 2.49 -6.80
N ILE A 8 -21.47 2.19 -6.83
CA ILE A 8 -22.12 1.35 -5.83
C ILE A 8 -21.58 -0.08 -5.89
N TYR A 9 -21.49 -0.68 -7.09
CA TYR A 9 -20.99 -2.04 -7.27
C TYR A 9 -19.53 -2.22 -6.84
N GLU A 10 -18.65 -1.28 -7.22
CA GLU A 10 -17.26 -1.30 -6.77
C GLU A 10 -17.14 -1.09 -5.27
N LYS A 11 -17.90 -0.14 -4.71
CA LYS A 11 -17.93 0.04 -3.25
C LYS A 11 -18.40 -1.22 -2.53
N GLU A 12 -19.43 -1.90 -3.03
CA GLU A 12 -19.90 -3.18 -2.49
C GLU A 12 -18.87 -4.30 -2.64
N TYR A 13 -18.07 -4.28 -3.71
CA TYR A 13 -16.99 -5.23 -3.92
C TYR A 13 -15.80 -5.01 -2.97
N PHE A 14 -15.32 -3.77 -2.82
CA PHE A 14 -14.16 -3.43 -1.98
C PHE A 14 -14.50 -3.40 -0.48
N SER A 15 -15.68 -2.91 -0.11
CA SER A 15 -16.05 -2.65 1.29
C SER A 15 -15.87 -3.84 2.24
N PRO A 16 -16.22 -5.09 1.87
CA PRO A 16 -15.98 -6.24 2.75
C PRO A 16 -14.51 -6.39 3.17
N TYR A 17 -13.58 -6.08 2.26
CA TYR A 17 -12.14 -6.23 2.48
C TYR A 17 -11.50 -4.98 3.10
N THR A 18 -11.97 -3.78 2.75
CA THR A 18 -11.39 -2.51 3.22
C THR A 18 -11.98 -2.03 4.56
N SER A 19 -13.09 -2.62 5.02
CA SER A 19 -13.77 -2.22 6.27
C SER A 19 -12.88 -2.28 7.51
N ARG A 20 -11.94 -3.23 7.55
CA ARG A 20 -10.98 -3.44 8.64
C ARG A 20 -9.65 -2.73 8.44
N GLY A 21 -9.50 -2.05 7.31
CA GLY A 21 -8.28 -1.38 6.90
C GLY A 21 -7.68 -2.02 5.65
N VAL A 22 -6.57 -1.46 5.20
CA VAL A 22 -5.82 -1.89 4.02
C VAL A 22 -4.36 -1.98 4.40
N ILE A 23 -3.76 -3.17 4.25
CA ILE A 23 -2.31 -3.32 4.43
C ILE A 23 -1.65 -2.72 3.18
N ILE A 24 -0.74 -1.77 3.37
CA ILE A 24 -0.07 -1.08 2.24
C ILE A 24 1.40 -1.51 2.15
N ASP A 25 1.80 -1.87 0.94
CA ASP A 25 3.18 -2.26 0.63
C ASP A 25 4.11 -1.05 0.48
N SER A 26 5.41 -1.26 0.71
CA SER A 26 6.43 -0.22 0.58
C SER A 26 6.54 0.33 -0.84
N SER A 27 6.32 -0.49 -1.87
CA SER A 27 6.34 -0.04 -3.27
C SER A 27 5.27 1.04 -3.57
N VAL A 28 4.08 0.88 -2.98
CA VAL A 28 2.97 1.84 -3.10
C VAL A 28 3.27 3.09 -2.27
N MET A 29 3.80 2.92 -1.07
CA MET A 29 4.22 4.03 -0.22
C MET A 29 5.30 4.88 -0.87
N ILE A 30 6.27 4.26 -1.54
CA ILE A 30 7.31 4.94 -2.30
C ILE A 30 6.70 5.74 -3.45
N THR A 31 5.76 5.14 -4.19
CA THR A 31 5.02 5.84 -5.26
C THR A 31 4.29 7.08 -4.75
N LEU A 32 3.66 6.97 -3.58
CA LEU A 32 2.98 8.08 -2.91
C LEU A 32 3.97 9.19 -2.51
N VAL A 33 5.08 8.82 -1.87
CA VAL A 33 6.14 9.75 -1.42
C VAL A 33 6.72 10.51 -2.61
N ASP A 34 7.17 9.81 -3.65
CA ASP A 34 7.76 10.44 -4.83
C ASP A 34 6.79 11.40 -5.51
N GLY A 35 5.53 10.98 -5.63
CA GLY A 35 4.47 11.78 -6.20
C GLY A 35 4.15 13.05 -5.41
N LEU A 36 4.12 12.96 -4.07
CA LEU A 36 3.93 14.11 -3.19
C LEU A 36 5.08 15.12 -3.32
N ILE A 37 6.32 14.64 -3.35
CA ILE A 37 7.51 15.48 -3.53
C ILE A 37 7.44 16.18 -4.89
N ASP A 38 7.16 15.45 -5.97
CA ASP A 38 7.07 16.03 -7.31
C ASP A 38 5.93 17.05 -7.42
N ALA A 39 4.75 16.74 -6.89
CA ALA A 39 3.58 17.59 -6.98
C ALA A 39 3.68 18.85 -6.12
N ARG A 40 4.15 18.72 -4.87
CA ARG A 40 4.09 19.82 -3.88
C ARG A 40 5.40 20.60 -3.76
N ILE A 41 6.54 19.93 -3.92
CA ILE A 41 7.86 20.56 -3.74
C ILE A 41 8.44 20.97 -5.09
N SER A 42 8.44 20.05 -6.05
CA SER A 42 8.90 20.34 -7.42
C SER A 42 7.85 21.09 -8.26
N LYS A 43 6.60 21.19 -7.76
CA LYS A 43 5.45 21.84 -8.41
C LYS A 43 5.16 21.31 -9.83
N ARG A 44 5.46 20.03 -10.07
CA ARG A 44 5.17 19.36 -11.34
C ARG A 44 3.74 18.83 -11.30
N LYS A 45 2.96 19.11 -12.34
CA LYS A 45 1.63 18.49 -12.45
C LYS A 45 1.80 16.99 -12.73
N PRO A 46 1.12 16.09 -12.00
CA PRO A 46 1.15 14.67 -12.29
C PRO A 46 0.65 14.40 -13.71
N ASN A 47 1.43 13.68 -14.49
CA ASN A 47 0.97 13.18 -15.78
C ASN A 47 -0.04 12.03 -15.55
N LYS A 48 -1.09 11.93 -16.36
CA LYS A 48 -2.06 10.82 -16.29
C LYS A 48 -1.42 9.43 -16.44
N SER A 49 -0.26 9.35 -17.10
CA SER A 49 0.50 8.10 -17.20
C SER A 49 1.40 7.81 -15.98
N SER A 50 1.58 8.76 -15.05
CA SER A 50 2.43 8.56 -13.88
C SER A 50 1.79 7.61 -12.87
N GLN A 51 2.62 6.80 -12.20
CA GLN A 51 2.14 5.86 -11.18
C GLN A 51 1.43 6.58 -10.03
N TYR A 52 1.93 7.76 -9.65
CA TYR A 52 1.27 8.59 -8.64
C TYR A 52 -0.15 9.00 -9.03
N TRP A 53 -0.38 9.43 -10.28
CA TRP A 53 -1.73 9.78 -10.72
C TRP A 53 -2.68 8.57 -10.70
N LYS A 54 -2.20 7.40 -11.14
CA LYS A 54 -2.98 6.16 -11.09
C LYS A 54 -3.32 5.76 -9.67
N LEU A 55 -2.35 5.87 -8.74
CA LEU A 55 -2.57 5.61 -7.33
C LEU A 55 -3.66 6.52 -6.76
N LEU A 56 -3.60 7.83 -7.00
CA LEU A 56 -4.63 8.76 -6.54
C LEU A 56 -6.02 8.42 -7.09
N HIS A 57 -6.11 8.13 -8.40
CA HIS A 57 -7.38 7.73 -9.02
C HIS A 57 -7.92 6.41 -8.44
N PHE A 58 -7.04 5.47 -8.12
CA PHE A 58 -7.45 4.23 -7.47
C PHE A 58 -7.93 4.45 -6.04
N LEU A 59 -7.29 5.33 -5.27
CA LEU A 59 -7.74 5.70 -3.92
C LEU A 59 -9.13 6.36 -3.94
N ASP A 60 -9.41 7.19 -4.95
CA ASP A 60 -10.74 7.76 -5.18
C ASP A 60 -11.77 6.66 -5.49
N LEU A 61 -11.40 5.69 -6.35
CA LEU A 61 -12.25 4.55 -6.74
C LEU A 61 -12.71 3.73 -5.52
N ILE A 62 -11.77 3.40 -4.63
CA ILE A 62 -12.07 2.61 -3.43
C ILE A 62 -12.63 3.45 -2.26
N CYS A 63 -12.94 4.73 -2.50
CA CYS A 63 -13.47 5.67 -1.51
C CYS A 63 -12.57 5.87 -0.27
N LEU A 64 -11.24 5.82 -0.44
CA LEU A 64 -10.26 6.06 0.63
C LEU A 64 -9.29 7.24 0.38
N PRO A 65 -9.66 8.34 -0.32
CA PRO A 65 -8.73 9.46 -0.48
C PRO A 65 -8.50 10.18 0.85
N ASN A 66 -7.23 10.33 1.23
CA ASN A 66 -6.79 10.97 2.49
C ASN A 66 -7.28 10.31 3.78
N ASN A 67 -7.78 9.06 3.72
CA ASN A 67 -8.17 8.29 4.91
C ASN A 67 -6.98 7.46 5.40
N TRP A 68 -5.87 8.10 5.74
CA TRP A 68 -4.61 7.43 6.08
C TRP A 68 -4.74 6.52 7.30
N ASP A 69 -5.65 6.83 8.22
CA ASP A 69 -6.01 6.02 9.39
C ASP A 69 -6.65 4.65 9.04
N LYS A 70 -7.04 4.45 7.78
CA LYS A 70 -7.52 3.16 7.25
C LYS A 70 -6.40 2.29 6.71
N PHE A 71 -5.19 2.82 6.53
CA PHE A 71 -4.05 2.06 6.06
C PHE A 71 -3.23 1.55 7.23
N SER A 72 -2.75 0.33 7.07
CA SER A 72 -1.91 -0.38 8.03
C SER A 72 -0.54 -0.62 7.42
N ILE A 73 0.52 -0.30 8.16
CA ILE A 73 1.91 -0.62 7.81
C ILE A 73 2.51 -1.52 8.89
N THR A 74 3.52 -2.30 8.51
CA THR A 74 4.35 -3.00 9.49
C THR A 74 5.59 -2.13 9.81
N PRO A 75 6.27 -2.37 10.95
CA PRO A 75 7.54 -1.71 11.24
C PRO A 75 8.61 -1.88 10.15
N HIS A 76 8.53 -2.97 9.38
CA HIS A 76 9.46 -3.27 8.28
C HIS A 76 9.18 -2.37 7.08
N ILE A 77 7.90 -2.22 6.70
CA ILE A 77 7.48 -1.28 5.65
C ILE A 77 7.84 0.16 6.04
N LEU A 78 7.61 0.56 7.30
CA LEU A 78 8.05 1.87 7.80
C LEU A 78 9.56 2.06 7.66
N THR A 79 10.35 1.03 7.98
CA THR A 79 11.82 1.06 7.88
C THR A 79 12.27 1.17 6.42
N GLU A 80 11.64 0.46 5.50
CA GLU A 80 11.91 0.53 4.06
C GLU A 80 11.63 1.92 3.50
N VAL A 81 10.47 2.50 3.84
CA VAL A 81 10.10 3.86 3.41
C VAL A 81 11.06 4.90 4.00
N CYS A 82 11.41 4.80 5.28
CA CYS A 82 12.39 5.69 5.91
C CYS A 82 13.78 5.57 5.28
N SER A 83 14.20 4.35 4.96
CA SER A 83 15.48 4.07 4.30
C SER A 83 15.49 4.63 2.88
N TYR A 84 14.39 4.45 2.14
CA TYR A 84 14.19 5.03 0.81
C TYR A 84 14.31 6.55 0.85
N LEU A 85 13.60 7.22 1.76
CA LEU A 85 13.67 8.67 1.96
C LEU A 85 15.09 9.15 2.25
N ARG A 86 15.79 8.46 3.15
CA ARG A 86 17.18 8.80 3.49
C ARG A 86 18.10 8.63 2.28
N ASN A 87 18.03 7.50 1.60
CA ASN A 87 18.97 7.18 0.53
C ASN A 87 18.79 8.06 -0.71
N ASN A 88 17.55 8.38 -1.06
CA ASN A 88 17.24 9.14 -2.27
C ASN A 88 17.15 10.65 -2.05
N TYR A 89 16.71 11.09 -0.85
CA TYR A 89 16.38 12.50 -0.62
C TYR A 89 17.21 13.19 0.47
N SER A 90 18.03 12.50 1.27
CA SER A 90 18.79 13.17 2.35
C SER A 90 19.72 14.30 1.89
N LYS A 91 20.19 14.23 0.64
CA LYS A 91 21.02 15.27 0.01
C LYS A 91 20.21 16.30 -0.78
N HIS A 92 18.88 16.13 -0.87
CA HIS A 92 18.01 17.04 -1.59
C HIS A 92 17.93 18.39 -0.84
N ARG A 93 18.00 19.50 -1.58
CA ARG A 93 18.01 20.85 -0.98
C ARG A 93 16.78 21.17 -0.11
N HIS A 94 15.67 20.49 -0.38
CA HIS A 94 14.40 20.60 0.36
C HIS A 94 14.12 19.43 1.29
N TYR A 95 15.12 18.64 1.71
CA TYR A 95 14.91 17.43 2.52
C TYR A 95 14.07 17.67 3.78
N LYS A 96 14.28 18.80 4.48
CA LYS A 96 13.47 19.16 5.65
C LYS A 96 11.99 19.33 5.31
N ASP A 97 11.68 19.90 4.16
CA ASP A 97 10.30 20.11 3.72
C ASP A 97 9.69 18.79 3.23
N ILE A 98 10.48 17.93 2.58
CA ILE A 98 10.07 16.55 2.25
C ILE A 98 9.63 15.79 3.51
N VAL A 99 10.46 15.81 4.56
CA VAL A 99 10.13 15.12 5.82
C VAL A 99 8.85 15.70 6.44
N LYS A 100 8.67 17.02 6.43
CA LYS A 100 7.45 17.67 6.95
C LYS A 100 6.18 17.29 6.19
N GLU A 101 6.27 17.07 4.87
CA GLU A 101 5.13 16.61 4.07
C GLU A 101 4.83 15.13 4.30
N VAL A 102 5.87 14.30 4.48
CA VAL A 102 5.71 12.84 4.54
C VAL A 102 5.37 12.32 5.95
N SER A 103 5.98 12.88 6.99
CA SER A 103 5.78 12.42 8.37
C SER A 103 4.32 12.43 8.85
N PRO A 104 3.47 13.43 8.53
CA PRO A 104 2.10 13.46 9.02
C PRO A 104 1.27 12.25 8.56
N PHE A 105 1.31 11.89 7.27
CA PHE A 105 0.51 10.77 6.80
C PHE A 105 1.04 9.41 7.28
N LEU A 106 2.37 9.26 7.44
CA LEU A 106 2.95 8.08 8.08
C LEU A 106 2.50 7.94 9.53
N ALA A 107 2.34 9.05 10.26
CA ALA A 107 1.91 9.05 11.65
C ALA A 107 0.41 8.76 11.83
N GLU A 108 -0.40 9.01 10.80
CA GLU A 108 -1.84 8.68 10.82
C GLU A 108 -2.12 7.20 10.55
N MET A 109 -1.21 6.50 9.85
CA MET A 109 -1.36 5.08 9.54
C MET A 109 -1.26 4.21 10.79
N ARG A 110 -2.01 3.11 10.78
CA ARG A 110 -1.96 2.09 11.84
C ARG A 110 -0.70 1.28 11.71
N GLU A 111 -0.13 0.88 12.84
CA GLU A 111 1.00 -0.04 12.87
C GLU A 111 0.54 -1.44 13.30
N GLU A 112 0.82 -2.43 12.46
CA GLU A 112 0.58 -3.85 12.74
C GLU A 112 1.88 -4.48 13.23
N LEU A 113 1.93 -4.79 14.53
CA LEU A 113 3.12 -5.32 15.19
C LEU A 113 3.33 -6.80 14.85
N ILE A 114 4.55 -7.16 14.50
CA ILE A 114 4.90 -8.54 14.16
C ILE A 114 5.96 -9.08 15.10
N CYS A 115 5.69 -10.27 15.63
CA CYS A 115 6.64 -11.00 16.46
C CYS A 115 7.80 -11.54 15.60
N LYS A 116 9.03 -11.31 16.04
CA LYS A 116 10.25 -11.83 15.40
C LYS A 116 10.17 -13.34 15.10
N SER A 117 9.63 -14.13 16.03
CA SER A 117 9.49 -15.57 15.87
C SER A 117 8.65 -15.96 14.65
N SER A 118 7.61 -15.17 14.34
CA SER A 118 6.76 -15.40 13.18
C SER A 118 7.52 -15.17 11.88
N ILE A 119 8.36 -14.12 11.83
CA ILE A 119 9.21 -13.82 10.66
C ILE A 119 10.23 -14.93 10.41
N ILE A 120 10.91 -15.39 11.47
CA ILE A 120 11.92 -16.44 11.36
C ILE A 120 11.30 -17.80 10.99
N GLY A 121 10.03 -18.03 11.33
CA GLY A 121 9.30 -19.27 10.99
C GLY A 121 8.71 -19.30 9.58
N HIS A 122 8.66 -18.17 8.87
CA HIS A 122 8.02 -18.02 7.55
C HIS A 122 8.92 -18.19 6.29
N PRO A 123 10.27 -18.27 6.32
CA PRO A 123 11.04 -18.33 5.07
C PRO A 123 10.66 -19.53 4.20
N ASP A 124 10.37 -19.29 2.92
CA ASP A 124 10.27 -20.34 1.91
C ASP A 124 11.67 -20.85 1.58
N PHE A 125 12.05 -21.99 2.14
CA PHE A 125 13.35 -22.60 1.86
C PHE A 125 13.51 -23.06 0.41
N LYS A 126 12.45 -23.06 -0.41
CA LYS A 126 12.54 -23.31 -1.86
C LYS A 126 12.97 -22.07 -2.63
N ASN A 127 12.65 -20.88 -2.13
CA ASN A 127 13.08 -19.58 -2.66
C ASN A 127 13.75 -18.78 -1.53
N ALA A 128 15.03 -19.08 -1.27
CA ALA A 128 15.77 -18.59 -0.11
C ALA A 128 16.14 -17.07 -0.14
N ILE A 129 15.24 -16.21 -0.62
CA ILE A 129 15.33 -14.77 -0.50
C ILE A 129 14.45 -14.36 0.68
N ILE A 130 15.03 -13.64 1.64
CA ILE A 130 14.28 -13.10 2.78
C ILE A 130 13.85 -11.69 2.45
N GLU A 131 12.65 -11.54 1.91
CA GLU A 131 11.97 -10.25 1.70
C GLU A 131 11.15 -9.95 2.96
N VAL A 132 11.77 -9.32 3.97
CA VAL A 132 11.15 -9.16 5.31
C VAL A 132 9.89 -8.28 5.24
N GLY A 133 9.85 -7.27 4.36
CA GLY A 133 8.65 -6.48 4.07
C GLY A 133 7.48 -7.38 3.65
N ASP A 134 7.68 -8.21 2.63
CA ASP A 134 6.65 -9.12 2.12
C ASP A 134 6.23 -10.16 3.16
N ILE A 135 7.20 -10.79 3.83
CA ILE A 135 6.94 -11.73 4.93
C ILE A 135 6.09 -11.05 6.01
N SER A 136 6.39 -9.80 6.33
CA SER A 136 5.64 -9.04 7.33
C SER A 136 4.18 -8.81 6.90
N ILE A 137 3.96 -8.46 5.64
CA ILE A 137 2.60 -8.29 5.11
C ILE A 137 1.84 -9.62 5.13
N SER A 138 2.48 -10.71 4.69
CA SER A 138 1.87 -12.04 4.66
C SER A 138 1.47 -12.51 6.06
N ILE A 139 2.33 -12.33 7.07
CA ILE A 139 1.99 -12.69 8.46
C ILE A 139 0.75 -11.93 8.95
N VAL A 140 0.66 -10.63 8.67
CA VAL A 140 -0.51 -9.83 9.07
C VAL A 140 -1.76 -10.30 8.33
N ALA A 141 -1.67 -10.49 7.01
CA ALA A 141 -2.79 -10.97 6.20
C ALA A 141 -3.28 -12.35 6.66
N ASP A 142 -2.36 -13.28 6.94
CA ASP A 142 -2.66 -14.63 7.41
C ASP A 142 -3.34 -14.63 8.79
N ASP A 143 -3.01 -13.67 9.68
CA ASP A 143 -3.72 -13.52 10.96
C ASP A 143 -5.19 -13.08 10.78
N PHE A 144 -5.48 -12.22 9.79
CA PHE A 144 -6.88 -11.93 9.42
C PHE A 144 -7.57 -13.17 8.82
N VAL A 145 -6.91 -13.87 7.90
CA VAL A 145 -7.45 -15.09 7.27
C VAL A 145 -7.74 -16.18 8.32
N GLY A 146 -6.84 -16.38 9.28
CA GLY A 146 -6.98 -17.35 10.37
C GLY A 146 -8.15 -17.05 11.30
N ARG A 147 -8.58 -15.78 11.38
CA ARG A 147 -9.78 -15.33 12.10
C ARG A 147 -11.05 -15.35 11.25
N ALA A 148 -10.97 -15.87 10.02
CA ALA A 148 -12.02 -15.83 9.00
C ALA A 148 -12.47 -14.40 8.65
N ASP A 149 -11.58 -13.43 8.85
CA ASP A 149 -11.82 -12.03 8.51
C ASP A 149 -11.34 -11.73 7.09
N LYS A 150 -12.00 -10.77 6.45
CA LYS A 150 -11.58 -10.25 5.15
C LYS A 150 -10.62 -9.08 5.31
N ILE A 151 -9.59 -9.03 4.47
CA ILE A 151 -8.58 -7.97 4.46
C ILE A 151 -8.18 -7.60 3.03
N ALA A 152 -7.80 -6.34 2.82
CA ALA A 152 -7.23 -5.88 1.56
C ALA A 152 -5.73 -5.62 1.67
N ILE A 153 -4.99 -5.96 0.62
CA ILE A 153 -3.56 -5.64 0.47
C ILE A 153 -3.44 -4.73 -0.76
N LEU A 154 -2.82 -3.57 -0.59
CA LEU A 154 -2.50 -2.66 -1.69
C LEU A 154 -1.01 -2.81 -2.04
N SER A 155 -0.71 -3.47 -3.16
CA SER A 155 0.64 -3.79 -3.60
C SER A 155 0.74 -3.87 -5.13
N VAL A 156 1.91 -3.52 -5.66
CA VAL A 156 2.29 -3.77 -7.06
C VAL A 156 3.33 -4.89 -7.19
N ASP A 157 3.66 -5.57 -6.08
CA ASP A 157 4.55 -6.72 -6.08
C ASP A 157 3.82 -7.98 -6.57
N HIS A 158 4.21 -8.47 -7.76
CA HIS A 158 3.58 -9.64 -8.36
C HIS A 158 3.73 -10.91 -7.50
N ARG A 159 4.83 -11.10 -6.77
CA ARG A 159 5.03 -12.31 -5.95
C ARG A 159 4.09 -12.32 -4.74
N LEU A 160 3.99 -11.18 -4.06
CA LEU A 160 3.04 -11.03 -2.95
C LEU A 160 1.61 -11.21 -3.46
N ASN A 161 1.31 -10.64 -4.62
CA ASN A 161 -0.02 -10.71 -5.23
C ASN A 161 -0.40 -12.16 -5.60
N ASP A 162 0.52 -12.91 -6.20
CA ASP A 162 0.32 -14.31 -6.59
C ASP A 162 0.09 -15.24 -5.38
N THR A 163 0.65 -14.89 -4.21
CA THR A 163 0.48 -15.67 -2.97
C THR A 163 -0.99 -15.77 -2.54
N TYR A 164 -1.79 -14.73 -2.82
CA TYR A 164 -3.17 -14.61 -2.34
C TYR A 164 -4.21 -14.65 -3.46
N VAL A 165 -3.83 -14.92 -4.71
CA VAL A 165 -4.70 -14.80 -5.89
C VAL A 165 -6.01 -15.59 -5.79
N ASP A 166 -5.97 -16.77 -5.15
CA ASP A 166 -7.12 -17.66 -4.98
C ASP A 166 -7.72 -17.61 -3.56
N ASN A 167 -7.26 -16.71 -2.69
CA ASN A 167 -7.73 -16.65 -1.30
C ASN A 167 -9.00 -15.80 -1.18
N PRO A 168 -10.17 -16.36 -0.80
CA PRO A 168 -11.43 -15.62 -0.77
C PRO A 168 -11.49 -14.53 0.33
N ASN A 169 -10.58 -14.58 1.30
CA ASN A 169 -10.51 -13.65 2.42
C ASN A 169 -9.48 -12.54 2.22
N VAL A 170 -8.68 -12.58 1.16
CA VAL A 170 -7.70 -11.55 0.85
C VAL A 170 -8.02 -10.92 -0.50
N LEU A 171 -8.19 -9.61 -0.53
CA LEU A 171 -8.29 -8.86 -1.78
C LEU A 171 -6.96 -8.15 -2.04
N VAL A 172 -6.23 -8.65 -3.02
CA VAL A 172 -5.04 -7.98 -3.52
C VAL A 172 -5.44 -6.90 -4.53
N MET A 173 -4.96 -5.69 -4.30
CA MET A 173 -5.28 -4.50 -5.09
C MET A 173 -4.01 -3.97 -5.74
N ASP A 174 -3.84 -4.26 -7.03
CA ASP A 174 -2.83 -3.64 -7.89
C ASP A 174 -3.46 -2.45 -8.61
N PHE A 175 -3.16 -1.24 -8.12
CA PHE A 175 -3.71 0.00 -8.68
C PHE A 175 -3.30 0.23 -10.14
N VAL A 176 -2.14 -0.28 -10.57
CA VAL A 176 -1.64 -0.11 -11.93
C VAL A 176 -2.50 -0.92 -12.89
N THR A 177 -2.70 -2.19 -12.55
CA THR A 177 -3.51 -3.12 -13.34
C THR A 177 -4.97 -2.66 -13.38
N VAL A 178 -5.54 -2.28 -12.24
CA VAL A 178 -6.93 -1.80 -12.17
C VAL A 178 -7.13 -0.56 -13.02
N VAL A 179 -6.34 0.50 -12.81
CA VAL A 179 -6.54 1.78 -13.53
C VAL A 179 -6.27 1.65 -15.03
N ASN A 180 -5.30 0.81 -15.44
CA ASN A 180 -5.05 0.57 -16.87
C ASN A 180 -6.21 -0.15 -17.56
N ASN A 181 -6.97 -1.00 -16.85
CA ASN A 181 -8.11 -1.71 -17.42
C ASN A 181 -9.39 -0.86 -17.47
N LEU A 182 -9.40 0.29 -16.78
CA LEU A 182 -10.50 1.26 -16.77
C LEU A 182 -10.36 2.37 -17.83
N LEU A 183 -9.16 2.54 -18.40
CA LEU A 183 -8.80 3.57 -19.38
C LEU A 183 -8.72 3.01 -20.80
#